data_AF-A0A9D8RK11-F1
#
_entry.id   AF-A0A9D8RK11-F1
#
_cell.length_a   1.000
_cell.length_b   1.000
_cell.length_c   1.000
_cell.angle_alpha   90.00
_cell.angle_beta   90.00
_cell.angle_gamma   90.00
#
_symmetry.space_group_name_H-M   'P 1'
#
loop_
_entity.id
_entity.type
_entity.pdbx_description
1 polymer ?
#
loop_
_entity_poly.entity_id
_entity_poly.type
_entity_poly.pdbx_seq_one_letter_code
_entity_poly.pdbx_strand_id
1 'polypeptide(L)'
;MKRLIFAVMAITLMAAPMAIAQKVNKEAIVAKLAKADSDSKDAKKGAKGATWITRGNAYYEAAEAPSKDIFQDMDYSMAAVALGRATAQADNVVLNGAAYTEYTYPMLKVYVAADGKIKTWVVTQTVKEGDLAMEAANSFVKAAEVDPKLAAKANEGLVKVENYYRTMGSVNNAAGKAGESAQNFLSA
;
A
#
# COMPACT_ATOMS: atom_id res chain seq x y z
N MET A 1 13.52 46.99 -8.95
CA MET A 1 12.36 46.09 -9.18
C MET A 1 12.55 44.85 -8.32
N LYS A 2 11.55 44.56 -7.48
CA LYS A 2 11.66 43.68 -6.30
C LYS A 2 11.71 42.20 -6.73
N ARG A 3 12.70 41.45 -6.22
CA ARG A 3 12.81 40.00 -6.36
C ARG A 3 11.87 39.36 -5.33
N LEU A 4 10.77 38.75 -5.81
CA LEU A 4 9.85 37.99 -4.96
C LEU A 4 10.47 36.63 -4.66
N ILE A 5 10.86 36.44 -3.40
CA ILE A 5 11.33 35.18 -2.83
C ILE A 5 10.09 34.31 -2.63
N PHE A 6 10.06 33.12 -3.23
CA PHE A 6 9.05 32.10 -2.98
C PHE A 6 9.14 31.66 -1.51
N ALA A 7 8.10 31.97 -0.73
CA ALA A 7 7.97 31.50 0.64
C ALA A 7 7.56 30.02 0.62
N VAL A 8 8.49 29.13 0.91
CA VAL A 8 8.19 27.75 1.30
C VAL A 8 7.56 27.81 2.69
N MET A 9 6.24 27.63 2.75
CA MET A 9 5.53 27.52 4.02
C MET A 9 5.77 26.10 4.57
N ALA A 10 6.80 25.94 5.38
CA ALA A 10 6.99 24.76 6.20
C ALA A 10 5.88 24.74 7.27
N ILE A 11 4.81 24.00 7.02
CA ILE A 11 3.79 23.73 8.03
C ILE A 11 4.42 22.75 9.02
N THR A 12 4.96 23.27 10.13
CA THR A 12 5.23 22.46 11.32
C THR A 12 3.87 22.04 11.90
N LEU A 13 3.36 20.89 11.47
CA LEU A 13 2.25 20.22 12.14
C LEU A 13 2.73 19.81 13.53
N MET A 14 2.37 20.60 14.55
CA MET A 14 2.40 20.11 15.92
C MET A 14 1.44 18.92 15.99
N ALA A 15 2.00 17.72 16.11
CA ALA A 15 1.26 16.48 16.18
C ALA A 15 0.48 16.41 17.51
N ALA A 16 -0.79 16.81 17.49
CA ALA A 16 -1.74 16.31 18.47
C ALA A 16 -1.99 14.82 18.14
N PRO A 17 -1.88 13.90 19.11
CA PRO A 17 -2.23 12.50 18.88
C PRO A 17 -3.76 12.38 18.81
N MET A 18 -4.34 12.72 17.67
CA MET A 18 -5.73 12.36 17.41
C MET A 18 -5.76 10.89 17.02
N ALA A 19 -6.14 10.05 17.99
CA ALA A 19 -6.59 8.69 17.78
C ALA A 19 -7.87 8.71 16.92
N ILE A 20 -7.71 8.91 15.62
CA ILE A 20 -8.74 8.78 14.59
C ILE A 20 -8.08 7.94 13.51
N ALA A 21 -8.08 6.63 13.75
CA ALA A 21 -7.25 5.70 13.00
C ALA A 21 -7.94 5.29 11.70
N GLN A 22 -7.16 5.33 10.63
CA GLN A 22 -7.41 4.46 9.48
C GLN A 22 -7.66 3.02 9.98
N LYS A 23 -8.55 2.27 9.33
CA LYS A 23 -8.94 0.91 9.75
C LYS A 23 -7.85 -0.17 9.52
N VAL A 24 -6.58 0.16 9.78
CA VAL A 24 -5.45 -0.77 9.71
C VAL A 24 -5.00 -1.12 11.13
N ASN A 25 -5.13 -2.40 11.50
CA ASN A 25 -4.60 -2.91 12.77
C ASN A 25 -3.12 -3.28 12.60
N LYS A 26 -2.25 -2.28 12.69
CA LYS A 26 -0.81 -2.42 12.44
C LYS A 26 -0.18 -3.45 13.38
N GLU A 27 -0.54 -3.43 14.66
CA GLU A 27 0.02 -4.30 15.70
C GLU A 27 -0.30 -5.78 15.40
N ALA A 28 -1.54 -6.08 15.03
CA ALA A 28 -1.95 -7.44 14.71
C ALA A 28 -1.25 -7.96 13.44
N ILE A 29 -1.13 -7.12 12.40
CA ILE A 29 -0.42 -7.50 11.17
C ILE A 29 1.06 -7.75 11.46
N VAL A 30 1.72 -6.86 12.21
CA VAL A 30 3.14 -7.03 12.58
C VAL A 30 3.35 -8.30 13.42
N ALA A 31 2.46 -8.61 14.36
CA ALA A 31 2.53 -9.85 15.13
C ALA A 31 2.37 -11.10 14.23
N LYS A 32 1.46 -11.04 13.25
CA LYS A 32 1.26 -12.11 12.26
C LYS A 32 2.50 -12.32 11.39
N LEU A 33 3.14 -11.24 10.93
CA LEU A 33 4.40 -11.30 10.19
C LEU A 33 5.52 -11.91 11.02
N ALA A 34 5.68 -11.49 12.28
CA ALA A 34 6.71 -12.03 13.17
C ALA A 34 6.55 -13.54 13.38
N LYS A 35 5.30 -14.02 13.54
CA LYS A 35 5.01 -15.44 13.62
C LYS A 35 5.32 -16.18 12.32
N ALA A 36 4.91 -15.62 11.17
CA ALA A 36 5.16 -16.24 9.87
C ALA A 36 6.67 -16.33 9.56
N ASP A 37 7.44 -15.29 9.90
CA ASP A 37 8.90 -15.29 9.79
C ASP A 37 9.53 -16.35 10.70
N SER A 38 9.07 -16.47 11.95
CA SER A 38 9.54 -17.50 12.89
C SER A 38 9.26 -18.92 12.37
N ASP A 39 8.04 -19.18 11.91
CA ASP A 39 7.66 -20.49 11.36
C ASP A 39 8.46 -20.84 10.08
N SER A 40 8.81 -19.84 9.26
CA SER A 40 9.63 -20.06 8.05
C SER A 40 11.09 -20.43 8.35
N LYS A 41 11.61 -20.02 9.52
CA LYS A 41 12.98 -20.30 9.98
C LYS A 41 13.11 -21.59 10.78
N ASP A 42 12.00 -22.09 11.31
CA ASP A 42 11.97 -23.40 11.99
C ASP A 42 12.28 -24.52 11.00
N ALA A 43 13.21 -25.42 11.37
CA ALA A 43 13.69 -26.47 10.46
C ALA A 43 12.59 -27.42 9.96
N LYS A 44 11.58 -27.71 10.80
CA LYS A 44 10.50 -28.65 10.47
C LYS A 44 9.37 -27.96 9.71
N LYS A 45 9.04 -26.73 10.07
CA LYS A 45 7.96 -25.96 9.42
C LYS A 45 8.44 -25.29 8.14
N GLY A 46 9.64 -24.73 8.13
CA GLY A 46 10.27 -24.09 6.95
C GLY A 46 10.52 -25.06 5.79
N ALA A 47 10.60 -26.36 6.06
CA ALA A 47 10.64 -27.40 5.04
C ALA A 47 9.27 -27.65 4.34
N LYS A 48 8.17 -27.05 4.81
CA LYS A 48 6.82 -27.27 4.27
C LYS A 48 6.38 -26.10 3.39
N GLY A 49 5.94 -26.37 2.17
CA GLY A 49 5.44 -25.33 1.26
C GLY A 49 4.25 -24.56 1.83
N ALA A 50 3.38 -25.21 2.61
CA ALA A 50 2.25 -24.56 3.28
C ALA A 50 2.66 -23.42 4.24
N THR A 51 3.84 -23.52 4.87
CA THR A 51 4.40 -22.46 5.72
C THR A 51 4.71 -21.23 4.89
N TRP A 52 5.31 -21.42 3.72
CA TRP A 52 5.65 -20.35 2.80
C TRP A 52 4.42 -19.71 2.14
N ILE A 53 3.38 -20.49 1.81
CA ILE A 53 2.07 -19.94 1.42
C ILE A 53 1.48 -19.05 2.53
N THR A 54 1.57 -19.49 3.78
CA THR A 54 1.07 -18.72 4.94
C THR A 54 1.86 -17.42 5.11
N ARG A 55 3.18 -17.46 4.96
CA ARG A 55 4.05 -16.27 4.98
C ARG A 55 3.71 -15.32 3.82
N GLY A 56 3.59 -15.84 2.60
CA GLY A 56 3.23 -15.04 1.42
C GLY A 56 1.92 -14.29 1.60
N ASN A 57 0.87 -14.97 2.08
CA ASN A 57 -0.41 -14.32 2.37
C ASN A 57 -0.31 -13.24 3.46
N ALA A 58 0.49 -13.47 4.52
CA ALA A 58 0.66 -12.49 5.59
C ALA A 58 1.39 -11.23 5.10
N TYR A 59 2.43 -11.39 4.27
CA TYR A 59 3.15 -10.27 3.67
C TYR A 59 2.30 -9.52 2.64
N TYR A 60 1.51 -10.22 1.83
CA TYR A 60 0.59 -9.60 0.89
C TYR A 60 -0.49 -8.77 1.61
N GLU A 61 -1.10 -9.32 2.67
CA GLU A 61 -2.04 -8.59 3.53
C GLU A 61 -1.42 -7.29 4.08
N ALA A 62 -0.17 -7.36 4.53
CA ALA A 62 0.55 -6.21 5.05
C ALA A 62 0.87 -5.17 3.96
N ALA A 63 1.15 -5.60 2.73
CA ALA A 63 1.42 -4.72 1.59
C ALA A 63 0.17 -3.98 1.12
N GLU A 64 -0.98 -4.66 1.06
CA GLU A 64 -2.24 -4.07 0.60
C GLU A 64 -2.96 -3.26 1.69
N ALA A 65 -2.68 -3.51 2.97
CA ALA A 65 -3.40 -2.91 4.10
C ALA A 65 -3.64 -1.39 4.00
N PRO A 66 -2.69 -0.54 3.55
CA PRO A 66 -2.91 0.90 3.47
C PRO A 66 -4.06 1.29 2.52
N SER A 67 -4.19 0.60 1.39
CA SER A 67 -5.18 0.91 0.35
C SER A 67 -6.14 -0.26 0.12
N LYS A 68 -6.33 -1.09 1.15
CA LYS A 68 -7.24 -2.23 1.07
C LYS A 68 -8.66 -1.70 0.84
N ASP A 69 -9.37 -2.32 -0.09
CA ASP A 69 -10.77 -2.04 -0.42
C ASP A 69 -11.05 -0.67 -1.09
N ILE A 70 -10.03 0.01 -1.62
CA ILE A 70 -10.23 1.18 -2.51
C ILE A 70 -9.72 0.89 -3.92
N PHE A 71 -10.32 1.53 -4.92
CA PHE A 71 -9.89 1.44 -6.32
C PHE A 71 -10.18 2.75 -7.07
N GLN A 72 -9.53 2.94 -8.22
CA GLN A 72 -9.73 4.13 -9.05
C GLN A 72 -11.18 4.22 -9.54
N ASP A 73 -11.71 5.44 -9.65
CA ASP A 73 -13.09 5.75 -10.03
C ASP A 73 -14.18 5.31 -9.03
N MET A 74 -13.80 4.82 -7.84
CA MET A 74 -14.70 4.64 -6.70
C MET A 74 -15.19 6.01 -6.18
N ASP A 75 -16.47 6.09 -5.81
CA ASP A 75 -16.98 7.25 -5.07
C ASP A 75 -16.28 7.40 -3.71
N TYR A 76 -15.79 8.61 -3.41
CA TYR A 76 -15.03 8.84 -2.18
C TYR A 76 -15.83 8.53 -0.90
N SER A 77 -17.15 8.72 -0.90
CA SER A 77 -17.98 8.38 0.26
C SER A 77 -17.92 6.89 0.59
N MET A 78 -17.83 6.02 -0.43
CA MET A 78 -17.63 4.58 -0.25
C MET A 78 -16.23 4.28 0.27
N ALA A 79 -15.21 4.95 -0.27
CA ALA A 79 -13.83 4.77 0.19
C ALA A 79 -13.64 5.22 1.64
N ALA A 80 -14.30 6.31 2.06
CA ALA A 80 -14.27 6.78 3.44
C ALA A 80 -14.88 5.76 4.42
N VAL A 81 -15.83 4.93 3.98
CA VAL A 81 -16.33 3.82 4.81
C VAL A 81 -15.25 2.76 5.03
N ALA A 82 -14.46 2.43 4.00
CA ALA A 82 -13.36 1.47 4.09
C ALA A 82 -12.17 2.01 4.89
N LEU A 83 -11.71 3.22 4.54
CA LEU A 83 -10.52 3.83 5.14
C LEU A 83 -10.77 4.38 6.55
N GLY A 84 -12.01 4.77 6.86
CA GLY A 84 -12.34 5.57 8.04
C GLY A 84 -12.26 7.07 7.77
N ARG A 85 -12.05 7.85 8.82
CA ARG A 85 -12.03 9.32 8.73
C ARG A 85 -10.64 9.85 8.37
N ALA A 86 -10.56 10.71 7.37
CA ALA A 86 -9.35 11.44 7.02
C ALA A 86 -8.90 12.36 8.17
N THR A 87 -7.58 12.48 8.34
CA THR A 87 -6.95 13.33 9.36
C THR A 87 -6.83 14.78 8.91
N ALA A 88 -6.81 15.03 7.60
CA ALA A 88 -6.80 16.36 7.01
C ALA A 88 -7.41 16.34 5.60
N GLN A 89 -7.82 17.52 5.12
CA GLN A 89 -8.29 17.76 3.76
C GLN A 89 -7.60 19.02 3.20
N ALA A 90 -7.26 19.01 1.92
CA ALA A 90 -6.79 20.19 1.19
C ALA A 90 -7.44 20.24 -0.19
N ASP A 91 -7.97 21.40 -0.59
CA ASP A 91 -8.57 21.60 -1.90
C ASP A 91 -7.56 22.19 -2.89
N ASN A 92 -7.81 21.98 -4.19
CA ASN A 92 -6.98 22.48 -5.29
C ASN A 92 -5.53 21.98 -5.28
N VAL A 93 -5.28 20.77 -4.77
CA VAL A 93 -3.97 20.12 -4.86
C VAL A 93 -3.73 19.69 -6.31
N VAL A 94 -2.65 20.19 -6.91
CA VAL A 94 -2.35 19.94 -8.33
C VAL A 94 -1.45 18.73 -8.50
N LEU A 95 -1.92 17.71 -9.21
CA LEU A 95 -1.15 16.54 -9.66
C LEU A 95 -1.20 16.47 -11.19
N ASN A 96 -0.04 16.37 -11.84
CA ASN A 96 0.05 16.30 -13.32
C ASN A 96 -0.78 17.38 -14.05
N GLY A 97 -0.86 18.59 -13.49
CA GLY A 97 -1.59 19.71 -14.09
C GLY A 97 -3.10 19.73 -13.86
N ALA A 98 -3.67 18.74 -13.15
CA ALA A 98 -5.07 18.72 -12.75
C ALA A 98 -5.23 18.95 -11.25
N ALA A 99 -6.29 19.65 -10.85
CA ALA A 99 -6.61 19.96 -9.46
C ALA A 99 -7.52 18.90 -8.83
N TYR A 100 -7.25 18.56 -7.58
CA TYR A 100 -7.97 17.55 -6.79
C TYR A 100 -8.22 18.03 -5.36
N THR A 101 -9.20 17.41 -4.69
CA THR A 101 -9.27 17.44 -3.24
C THR A 101 -8.44 16.28 -2.69
N GLU A 102 -7.45 16.60 -1.86
CA GLU A 102 -6.62 15.64 -1.13
C GLU A 102 -7.26 15.32 0.22
N TYR A 103 -7.42 14.04 0.54
CA TYR A 103 -7.73 13.53 1.86
C TYR A 103 -6.52 12.79 2.42
N THR A 104 -5.97 13.27 3.53
CA THR A 104 -4.83 12.64 4.19
C THR A 104 -5.32 11.63 5.21
N TYR A 105 -4.72 10.44 5.19
CA TYR A 105 -4.86 9.37 6.16
C TYR A 105 -3.48 9.03 6.75
N PRO A 106 -3.44 8.32 7.90
CA PRO A 106 -2.20 7.84 8.51
C PRO A 106 -1.20 7.19 7.55
N MET A 107 -1.64 6.30 6.64
CA MET A 107 -0.75 5.52 5.77
C MET A 107 -0.83 5.87 4.28
N LEU A 108 -1.74 6.76 3.87
CA LEU A 108 -1.89 7.17 2.49
C LEU A 108 -2.54 8.54 2.35
N LYS A 109 -2.45 9.10 1.15
CA LYS A 109 -3.24 10.25 0.69
C LYS A 109 -4.12 9.82 -0.46
N VAL A 110 -5.39 10.24 -0.46
CA VAL A 110 -6.36 9.95 -1.52
C VAL A 110 -6.68 11.25 -2.25
N TYR A 111 -6.70 11.22 -3.58
CA TYR A 111 -6.96 12.38 -4.43
C TYR A 111 -8.26 12.18 -5.19
N VAL A 112 -9.20 13.08 -4.96
CA VAL A 112 -10.58 13.01 -5.45
C VAL A 112 -10.82 14.10 -6.48
N ALA A 113 -11.35 13.72 -7.63
CA ALA A 113 -11.69 14.65 -8.71
C ALA A 113 -13.00 15.40 -8.41
N ALA A 114 -13.31 16.42 -9.22
CA ALA A 114 -14.49 17.27 -9.03
C ALA A 114 -15.83 16.50 -9.11
N ASP A 115 -15.84 15.32 -9.74
CA ASP A 115 -16.99 14.42 -9.80
C ASP A 115 -17.17 13.53 -8.55
N GLY A 116 -16.34 13.74 -7.52
CA GLY A 116 -16.41 13.01 -6.25
C GLY A 116 -15.72 11.65 -6.26
N LYS A 117 -15.06 11.26 -7.36
CA LYS A 117 -14.42 9.95 -7.50
C LYS A 117 -12.92 9.98 -7.20
N ILE A 118 -12.41 8.88 -6.66
CA ILE A 118 -10.97 8.68 -6.44
C ILE A 118 -10.28 8.62 -7.79
N LYS A 119 -9.37 9.56 -8.04
CA LYS A 119 -8.51 9.49 -9.22
C LYS A 119 -7.26 8.66 -8.96
N THR A 120 -6.65 8.86 -7.80
CA THR A 120 -5.41 8.20 -7.41
C THR A 120 -5.21 8.25 -5.89
N TRP A 121 -4.27 7.47 -5.38
CA TRP A 121 -3.76 7.57 -4.02
C TRP A 121 -2.25 7.37 -3.98
N VAL A 122 -1.64 7.84 -2.90
CA VAL A 122 -0.21 7.69 -2.63
C VAL A 122 -0.05 7.08 -1.25
N VAL A 123 0.52 5.88 -1.17
CA VAL A 123 0.92 5.27 0.11
C VAL A 123 2.10 6.07 0.67
N THR A 124 1.95 6.58 1.88
CA THR A 124 2.95 7.42 2.57
C THR A 124 3.67 6.68 3.70
N GLN A 125 3.04 5.62 4.23
CA GLN A 125 3.64 4.74 5.23
C GLN A 125 3.23 3.29 4.98
N THR A 126 4.13 2.36 5.28
CA THR A 126 3.86 0.92 5.24
C THR A 126 3.68 0.35 6.64
N VAL A 127 3.11 -0.85 6.74
CA VAL A 127 2.94 -1.56 8.02
C VAL A 127 4.31 -1.89 8.65
N LYS A 128 5.29 -2.19 7.81
CA LYS A 128 6.68 -2.47 8.16
C LYS A 128 7.57 -1.97 7.02
N GLU A 129 8.77 -1.52 7.35
CA GLU A 129 9.75 -1.06 6.36
C GLU A 129 10.15 -2.19 5.39
N GLY A 130 10.45 -1.82 4.14
CA GLY A 130 10.81 -2.73 3.06
C GLY A 130 9.67 -2.99 2.08
N ASP A 131 9.98 -3.72 1.01
CA ASP A 131 9.00 -4.13 0.00
C ASP A 131 8.26 -5.40 0.44
N LEU A 132 7.12 -5.19 1.10
CA LEU A 132 6.29 -6.27 1.64
C LEU A 132 5.65 -7.13 0.53
N ALA A 133 5.39 -6.56 -0.65
CA ALA A 133 4.85 -7.32 -1.77
C ALA A 133 5.92 -8.25 -2.38
N MET A 134 7.17 -7.79 -2.43
CA MET A 134 8.30 -8.63 -2.86
C MET A 134 8.54 -9.79 -1.88
N GLU A 135 8.45 -9.53 -0.57
CA GLU A 135 8.53 -10.59 0.45
C GLU A 135 7.39 -11.62 0.31
N ALA A 136 6.20 -11.18 -0.11
CA ALA A 136 5.11 -12.07 -0.45
C ALA A 136 5.44 -12.95 -1.66
N ALA A 137 5.93 -12.35 -2.76
CA ALA A 137 6.34 -13.06 -3.96
C ALA A 137 7.43 -14.09 -3.68
N ASN A 138 8.51 -13.69 -2.98
CA ASN A 138 9.59 -14.59 -2.57
C ASN A 138 9.07 -15.79 -1.77
N SER A 139 8.07 -15.57 -0.92
CA SER A 139 7.45 -16.66 -0.15
C SER A 139 6.63 -17.59 -1.05
N PHE A 140 5.85 -17.07 -2.00
CA PHE A 140 5.10 -17.92 -2.93
C PHE A 140 6.03 -18.73 -3.85
N VAL A 141 7.09 -18.11 -4.38
CA VAL A 141 8.14 -18.83 -5.12
C VAL A 141 8.73 -19.93 -4.27
N LYS A 142 9.11 -19.63 -3.03
CA LYS A 142 9.68 -20.62 -2.12
C LYS A 142 8.72 -21.78 -1.82
N ALA A 143 7.41 -21.51 -1.73
CA ALA A 143 6.41 -22.54 -1.53
C ALA A 143 6.40 -23.57 -2.67
N ALA A 144 6.48 -23.11 -3.92
CA ALA A 144 6.52 -23.97 -5.09
C ALA A 144 7.86 -24.72 -5.22
N GLU A 145 8.97 -24.12 -4.81
CA GLU A 145 10.29 -24.77 -4.78
C GLU A 145 10.32 -25.97 -3.83
N VAL A 146 9.84 -25.80 -2.60
CA VAL A 146 9.92 -26.85 -1.56
C VAL A 146 8.79 -27.86 -1.65
N ASP A 147 7.69 -27.49 -2.31
CA ASP A 147 6.55 -28.38 -2.57
C ASP A 147 5.92 -28.07 -3.94
N PRO A 148 6.39 -28.72 -5.02
CA PRO A 148 5.89 -28.50 -6.38
C PRO A 148 4.39 -28.75 -6.54
N LYS A 149 3.75 -29.51 -5.64
CA LYS A 149 2.29 -29.73 -5.67
C LYS A 149 1.50 -28.46 -5.34
N LEU A 150 2.13 -27.49 -4.68
CA LEU A 150 1.53 -26.21 -4.35
C LEU A 150 1.74 -25.14 -5.43
N ALA A 151 2.36 -25.47 -6.59
CA ALA A 151 2.67 -24.50 -7.64
C ALA A 151 1.44 -23.69 -8.10
N ALA A 152 0.28 -24.34 -8.27
CA ALA A 152 -0.97 -23.65 -8.63
C ALA A 152 -1.38 -22.61 -7.58
N LYS A 153 -1.32 -22.98 -6.30
CA LYS A 153 -1.66 -22.10 -5.17
C LYS A 153 -0.63 -20.98 -4.97
N ALA A 154 0.64 -21.26 -5.21
CA ALA A 154 1.68 -20.24 -5.23
C ALA A 154 1.44 -19.23 -6.36
N ASN A 155 1.07 -19.71 -7.56
CA ASN A 155 0.76 -18.86 -8.70
C ASN A 155 -0.44 -17.95 -8.45
N GLU A 156 -1.49 -18.43 -7.79
CA GLU A 156 -2.60 -17.57 -7.34
C GLU A 156 -2.13 -16.42 -6.44
N GLY A 157 -1.15 -16.68 -5.56
CA GLY A 157 -0.52 -15.66 -4.73
C GLY A 157 0.32 -14.68 -5.54
N LEU A 158 1.11 -15.16 -6.50
CA LEU A 158 1.93 -14.33 -7.38
C LEU A 158 1.08 -13.40 -8.26
N VAL A 159 -0.02 -13.89 -8.82
CA VAL A 159 -0.97 -13.05 -9.58
C VAL A 159 -1.54 -11.91 -8.73
N LYS A 160 -1.76 -12.13 -7.44
CA LYS A 160 -2.18 -11.04 -6.54
C LYS A 160 -1.08 -10.00 -6.35
N VAL A 161 0.18 -10.44 -6.19
CA VAL A 161 1.33 -9.54 -6.08
C VAL A 161 1.54 -8.73 -7.37
N GLU A 162 1.47 -9.38 -8.53
CA GLU A 162 1.51 -8.72 -9.83
C GLU A 162 0.43 -7.64 -9.94
N ASN A 163 -0.84 -8.00 -9.65
CA ASN A 163 -1.94 -7.05 -9.70
C ASN A 163 -1.78 -5.88 -8.73
N TYR A 164 -1.22 -6.13 -7.54
CA TYR A 164 -0.88 -5.07 -6.60
C TYR A 164 0.15 -4.11 -7.19
N TYR A 165 1.25 -4.61 -7.75
CA TYR A 165 2.27 -3.78 -8.37
C TYR A 165 1.74 -3.02 -9.60
N ARG A 166 0.92 -3.65 -10.45
CA ARG A 166 0.24 -2.96 -11.56
C ARG A 166 -0.64 -1.81 -11.06
N THR A 167 -1.41 -2.05 -9.99
CA THR A 167 -2.25 -1.02 -9.37
C THR A 167 -1.40 0.11 -8.82
N MET A 168 -0.35 -0.20 -8.04
CA MET A 168 0.56 0.78 -7.48
C MET A 168 1.29 1.59 -8.57
N GLY A 169 1.68 0.94 -9.67
CA GLY A 169 2.23 1.58 -10.86
C GLY A 169 1.27 2.58 -11.48
N SER A 170 0.00 2.18 -11.68
CA SER A 170 -1.05 3.04 -12.24
C SER A 170 -1.31 4.27 -11.37
N VAL A 171 -1.50 4.09 -10.06
CA VAL A 171 -1.83 5.20 -9.15
C VAL A 171 -0.65 6.14 -8.96
N ASN A 172 0.58 5.61 -8.85
CA ASN A 172 1.78 6.46 -8.78
C ASN A 172 1.97 7.26 -10.08
N ASN A 173 1.69 6.68 -11.25
CA ASN A 173 1.72 7.42 -12.52
C ASN A 173 0.72 8.57 -12.52
N ALA A 174 -0.52 8.29 -12.12
CA ALA A 174 -1.58 9.29 -12.03
C ALA A 174 -1.25 10.40 -11.00
N ALA A 175 -0.46 10.09 -9.98
CA ALA A 175 0.03 11.04 -8.99
C ALA A 175 1.30 11.82 -9.42
N GLY A 176 1.81 11.58 -10.64
CA GLY A 176 3.03 12.23 -11.14
C GLY A 176 4.34 11.66 -10.57
N LYS A 177 4.26 10.49 -9.91
CA LYS A 177 5.39 9.78 -9.33
C LYS A 177 5.99 8.78 -10.31
N ALA A 178 6.59 9.31 -11.38
CA ALA A 178 7.07 8.49 -12.51
C ALA A 178 8.14 7.47 -12.10
N GLY A 179 9.03 7.82 -11.16
CA GLY A 179 10.07 6.92 -10.66
C GLY A 179 9.48 5.71 -9.92
N GLU A 180 8.61 5.97 -8.95
CA GLU A 180 7.93 4.92 -8.18
C GLU A 180 7.00 4.08 -9.07
N SER A 181 6.31 4.72 -10.02
CA SER A 181 5.48 4.03 -11.00
C SER A 181 6.29 3.05 -11.85
N ALA A 182 7.43 3.48 -12.39
CA ALA A 182 8.31 2.61 -13.18
C ALA A 182 8.82 1.43 -12.35
N GLN A 183 9.24 1.66 -11.10
CA GLN A 183 9.66 0.58 -10.20
C GLN A 183 8.53 -0.41 -9.95
N ASN A 184 7.30 0.07 -9.70
CA ASN A 184 6.17 -0.82 -9.51
C ASN A 184 5.86 -1.64 -10.78
N PHE A 185 5.90 -1.05 -11.98
CA PHE A 185 5.68 -1.81 -13.21
C PHE A 185 6.79 -2.82 -13.52
N LEU A 186 8.03 -2.55 -13.11
CA LEU A 186 9.14 -3.49 -13.26
C LEU A 186 9.03 -4.68 -12.29
N SER A 187 8.40 -4.48 -11.13
CA SER A 187 8.18 -5.53 -10.12
C SER A 187 6.91 -6.36 -10.35
N ALA A 188 6.04 -5.95 -11.29
CA ALA A 188 4.83 -6.67 -11.66
C ALA A 188 5.13 -7.85 -12.59
#